data_AF-A0A1B1AYT5-F1
#
_entry.id   AF-A0A1B1AYT5-F1
#
_cell.length_a   1.000
_cell.length_b   1.000
_cell.length_c   1.000
_cell.angle_alpha   90.00
_cell.angle_beta   90.00
_cell.angle_gamma   90.00
#
_symmetry.space_group_name_H-M   'P 1'
#
loop_
_entity.id
_entity.type
_entity.pdbx_description
1 polymer ?
#
loop_
_entity_poly.entity_id
_entity_poly.type
_entity_poly.pdbx_seq_one_letter_code
_entity_poly.pdbx_strand_id
1 'polypeptide(L)'
;MDVARNAGWWWAMPHTAVLTERPTILHRDRDGRLHHETGPALAYPDGFSIHAWHGTRVPADLVECGWDTQRILTEPNAEVRRCAIERVGWDQFIADAGLTQIGESVPDPGNPGHTLALYDAPEALYDEPVRVLLCTNGSVERDGTRRKFGLTVPASIDDPIHAAAWTFGWPVAEYRDLEVRR
;
A
#
# COMPACT_ATOMS: atom_id res chain seq x y z
N MET A 1 -15.12 -40.28 -6.67
CA MET A 1 -15.86 -39.15 -7.30
C MET A 1 -15.98 -37.95 -6.37
N ASP A 2 -15.90 -38.11 -5.04
CA ASP A 2 -16.08 -37.00 -4.07
C ASP A 2 -14.96 -35.98 -4.03
N VAL A 3 -13.70 -36.39 -4.23
CA VAL A 3 -12.56 -35.45 -4.22
C VAL A 3 -12.67 -34.43 -5.36
N ALA A 4 -13.07 -34.86 -6.57
CA ALA A 4 -13.24 -33.95 -7.71
C ALA A 4 -14.39 -32.94 -7.53
N ARG A 5 -15.38 -33.26 -6.69
CA ARG A 5 -16.52 -32.36 -6.40
C ARG A 5 -16.17 -31.33 -5.34
N ASN A 6 -15.37 -31.73 -4.35
CA ASN A 6 -15.09 -30.92 -3.17
C ASN A 6 -13.73 -30.20 -3.21
N ALA A 7 -12.78 -30.63 -4.05
CA ALA A 7 -11.47 -29.99 -4.17
C ALA A 7 -11.41 -28.94 -5.30
N GLY A 8 -10.48 -28.01 -5.15
CA GLY A 8 -10.06 -27.09 -6.19
C GLY A 8 -9.01 -27.70 -7.13
N TRP A 9 -8.21 -26.83 -7.76
CA TRP A 9 -7.01 -27.28 -8.47
C TRP A 9 -5.99 -27.85 -7.49
N TRP A 10 -5.13 -28.73 -8.00
CA TRP A 10 -4.08 -29.39 -7.24
C TRP A 10 -2.73 -28.87 -7.69
N TRP A 11 -1.78 -28.76 -6.74
CA TRP A 11 -0.39 -28.45 -7.05
C TRP A 11 0.40 -29.74 -7.04
N ALA A 12 0.80 -30.19 -8.23
CA ALA A 12 1.61 -31.39 -8.40
C ALA A 12 3.10 -31.05 -8.26
N MET A 13 3.77 -31.77 -7.36
CA MET A 13 5.23 -31.79 -7.20
C MET A 13 5.75 -33.21 -7.51
N PRO A 14 7.07 -33.42 -7.73
CA PRO A 14 7.60 -34.70 -8.19
C PRO A 14 7.17 -35.94 -7.39
N HIS A 15 6.91 -35.79 -6.08
CA HIS A 15 6.49 -36.89 -5.19
C HIS A 15 5.36 -36.51 -4.23
N THR A 16 4.70 -35.36 -4.43
CA THR A 16 3.68 -34.86 -3.51
C THR A 16 2.64 -34.06 -4.29
N ALA A 17 1.38 -34.18 -3.90
CA ALA A 17 0.31 -33.34 -4.39
C ALA A 17 -0.32 -32.59 -3.21
N VAL A 18 -0.48 -31.28 -3.33
CA VAL A 18 -1.26 -30.50 -2.38
C VAL A 18 -2.65 -30.30 -2.98
N LEU A 19 -3.66 -30.72 -2.23
CA LEU A 19 -5.07 -30.50 -2.53
C LEU A 19 -5.71 -29.75 -1.37
N THR A 20 -6.58 -28.82 -1.69
CA THR A 20 -7.41 -28.14 -0.71
C THR A 20 -8.87 -28.33 -1.09
N GLU A 21 -9.76 -28.26 -0.10
CA GLU A 21 -11.19 -28.10 -0.38
C GLU A 21 -11.44 -26.87 -1.25
N ARG A 22 -12.59 -26.78 -1.90
CA ARG A 22 -12.92 -25.61 -2.70
C ARG A 22 -13.20 -24.44 -1.75
N PRO A 23 -12.56 -23.28 -1.94
CA PRO A 23 -12.88 -22.10 -1.16
C PRO A 23 -14.36 -21.75 -1.25
N THR A 24 -14.96 -21.38 -0.12
CA THR A 24 -16.32 -20.83 -0.05
C THR A 24 -16.34 -19.35 -0.43
N ILE A 25 -15.22 -18.65 -0.22
CA ILE A 25 -15.03 -17.24 -0.57
C ILE A 25 -13.72 -17.10 -1.33
N LEU A 26 -13.73 -16.35 -2.44
CA LEU A 26 -12.54 -15.97 -3.19
C LEU A 26 -12.76 -14.61 -3.86
N HIS A 27 -12.21 -13.55 -3.27
CA HIS A 27 -12.22 -12.20 -3.79
C HIS A 27 -10.82 -11.79 -4.23
N ARG A 28 -10.77 -11.14 -5.39
CA ARG A 28 -9.55 -10.65 -6.01
C ARG A 28 -9.77 -9.25 -6.54
N ASP A 29 -8.72 -8.44 -6.49
CA ASP A 29 -8.69 -7.18 -7.21
C ASP A 29 -8.57 -7.40 -8.73
N ARG A 30 -8.56 -6.32 -9.49
CA ARG A 30 -8.53 -6.36 -10.96
C ARG A 30 -7.23 -6.94 -11.52
N ASP A 31 -6.15 -6.95 -10.73
CA ASP A 31 -4.88 -7.58 -11.09
C ASP A 31 -4.84 -9.07 -10.73
N GLY A 32 -5.91 -9.60 -10.15
CA GLY A 32 -6.03 -11.00 -9.76
C GLY A 32 -5.39 -11.32 -8.41
N ARG A 33 -5.02 -10.30 -7.62
CA ARG A 33 -4.42 -10.47 -6.28
C ARG A 33 -5.54 -10.61 -5.26
N LEU A 34 -5.31 -11.36 -4.18
CA LEU A 34 -6.28 -11.47 -3.09
C LEU A 34 -6.57 -10.08 -2.50
N HIS A 35 -7.84 -9.70 -2.47
CA HIS A 35 -8.28 -8.42 -1.95
C HIS A 35 -9.78 -8.44 -1.65
N HIS A 36 -10.17 -7.92 -0.49
CA HIS A 36 -11.55 -7.64 -0.16
C HIS A 36 -11.64 -6.56 0.92
N GLU A 37 -12.52 -5.57 0.75
CA GLU A 37 -12.53 -4.38 1.60
C GLU A 37 -13.30 -4.56 2.91
N THR A 38 -14.19 -5.56 2.98
CA THR A 38 -15.17 -5.70 4.09
C THR A 38 -15.19 -7.08 4.75
N GLY A 39 -14.27 -7.98 4.38
CA GLY A 39 -14.22 -9.35 4.90
C GLY A 39 -13.07 -10.15 4.30
N PRO A 40 -13.06 -11.48 4.42
CA PRO A 40 -11.94 -12.30 3.95
C PRO A 40 -11.84 -12.29 2.42
N ALA A 41 -10.61 -12.19 1.92
CA ALA A 41 -10.32 -12.37 0.51
C ALA A 41 -10.36 -13.85 0.09
N LEU A 42 -10.16 -14.76 1.04
CA LEU A 42 -10.23 -16.21 0.83
C LEU A 42 -10.80 -16.87 2.09
N ALA A 43 -11.74 -17.79 1.94
CA ALA A 43 -12.21 -18.62 3.05
C ALA A 43 -12.52 -20.05 2.60
N TYR A 44 -12.34 -21.01 3.50
CA TYR A 44 -12.59 -22.42 3.30
C TYR A 44 -13.72 -22.94 4.21
N PRO A 45 -14.34 -24.10 3.90
CA PRO A 45 -15.43 -24.66 4.69
C PRO A 45 -15.07 -24.98 6.14
N ASP A 46 -13.80 -25.24 6.43
CA ASP A 46 -13.27 -25.55 7.76
C ASP A 46 -13.09 -24.32 8.67
N GLY A 47 -13.42 -23.13 8.16
CA GLY A 47 -13.29 -21.86 8.86
C GLY A 47 -11.93 -21.17 8.68
N PHE A 48 -10.99 -21.77 7.95
CA PHE A 48 -9.75 -21.09 7.60
C PHE A 48 -10.03 -19.92 6.66
N SER A 49 -9.48 -18.75 6.98
CA SER A 49 -9.66 -17.53 6.18
C SER A 49 -8.39 -16.69 6.09
N ILE A 50 -8.30 -15.92 5.00
CA ILE A 50 -7.24 -14.95 4.74
C ILE A 50 -7.89 -13.61 4.42
N HIS A 51 -7.52 -12.59 5.20
CA HIS A 51 -7.76 -11.20 4.89
C HIS A 51 -6.58 -10.65 4.11
N ALA A 52 -6.85 -9.94 3.03
CA ALA A 52 -5.82 -9.39 2.17
C ALA A 52 -6.25 -8.06 1.55
N TRP A 53 -5.28 -7.19 1.33
CA TRP A 53 -5.44 -5.89 0.70
C TRP A 53 -4.43 -5.77 -0.46
N HIS A 54 -4.91 -5.77 -1.71
CA HIS A 54 -4.09 -5.75 -2.92
C HIS A 54 -2.93 -6.78 -2.95
N GLY A 55 -3.19 -7.98 -2.43
CA GLY A 55 -2.22 -9.07 -2.34
C GLY A 55 -1.41 -9.11 -1.05
N THR A 56 -1.43 -8.06 -0.23
CA THR A 56 -0.80 -8.07 1.09
C THR A 56 -1.72 -8.74 2.09
N ARG A 57 -1.27 -9.80 2.77
CA ARG A 57 -2.03 -10.41 3.87
C ARG A 57 -2.06 -9.43 5.05
N VAL A 58 -3.26 -9.14 5.54
CA VAL A 58 -3.49 -8.19 6.63
C VAL A 58 -4.27 -8.82 7.78
N PRO A 59 -4.20 -8.25 9.00
CA PRO A 59 -5.07 -8.64 10.10
C PRO A 59 -6.56 -8.51 9.75
N ALA A 60 -7.39 -9.40 10.30
CA ALA A 60 -8.83 -9.42 10.04
C ALA A 60 -9.51 -8.15 10.55
N ASP A 61 -9.15 -7.70 11.75
CA ASP A 61 -9.69 -6.50 12.39
C ASP A 61 -9.42 -5.22 11.58
N LEU A 62 -8.29 -5.13 10.86
CA LEU A 62 -8.06 -4.02 9.93
C LEU A 62 -9.17 -3.97 8.86
N VAL A 63 -9.61 -5.12 8.35
CA VAL A 63 -10.59 -5.22 7.27
C VAL A 63 -12.03 -5.16 7.78
N GLU A 64 -12.31 -5.78 8.92
CA GLU A 64 -13.65 -5.93 9.46
C GLU A 64 -14.07 -4.73 10.32
N CYS A 65 -13.15 -4.17 11.10
CA CYS A 65 -13.44 -3.08 12.04
C CYS A 65 -12.80 -1.75 11.61
N GLY A 66 -11.70 -1.81 10.85
CA GLY A 66 -10.85 -0.64 10.61
C GLY A 66 -9.96 -0.34 11.82
N TRP A 67 -8.90 0.42 11.58
CA TRP A 67 -7.96 0.86 12.61
C TRP A 67 -7.99 2.37 12.75
N ASP A 68 -7.80 2.84 13.98
CA ASP A 68 -7.51 4.25 14.24
C ASP A 68 -6.04 4.56 13.92
N THR A 69 -5.73 5.85 13.85
CA THR A 69 -4.40 6.34 13.51
C THR A 69 -3.32 5.84 14.48
N GLN A 70 -3.60 5.76 15.79
CA GLN A 70 -2.62 5.26 16.77
C GLN A 70 -2.28 3.78 16.54
N ARG A 71 -3.28 2.94 16.23
CA ARG A 71 -3.06 1.54 15.89
C ARG A 71 -2.27 1.39 14.59
N ILE A 72 -2.55 2.22 13.59
CA ILE A 72 -1.81 2.23 12.31
C ILE A 72 -0.33 2.54 12.55
N LEU A 73 -0.02 3.52 13.40
CA LEU A 73 1.34 3.97 13.67
C LEU A 73 2.16 2.94 14.44
N THR A 74 1.52 2.19 15.34
CA THR A 74 2.17 1.13 16.13
C THR A 74 2.30 -0.20 15.40
N GLU A 75 1.78 -0.33 14.16
CA GLU A 75 1.93 -1.54 13.36
C GLU A 75 3.37 -1.67 12.86
N PRO A 76 4.13 -2.71 13.23
CA PRO A 76 5.53 -2.83 12.85
C PRO A 76 5.72 -3.12 11.35
N ASN A 77 4.78 -3.83 10.72
CA ASN A 77 4.90 -4.16 9.30
C ASN A 77 4.51 -2.95 8.43
N ALA A 78 5.50 -2.37 7.75
CA ALA A 78 5.30 -1.21 6.88
C ALA A 78 4.28 -1.45 5.75
N GLU A 79 4.19 -2.66 5.19
CA GLU A 79 3.20 -2.98 4.16
C GLU A 79 1.78 -3.05 4.72
N VAL A 80 1.59 -3.58 5.94
CA VAL A 80 0.28 -3.59 6.61
C VAL A 80 -0.13 -2.17 6.97
N ARG A 81 0.81 -1.37 7.49
CA ARG A 81 0.60 0.06 7.77
C ARG A 81 0.20 0.82 6.52
N ARG A 82 0.86 0.57 5.38
CA ARG A 82 0.49 1.15 4.07
C ARG A 82 -0.94 0.78 3.67
N CYS A 83 -1.33 -0.49 3.80
CA CYS A 83 -2.71 -0.91 3.53
C CYS A 83 -3.73 -0.23 4.44
N ALA A 84 -3.39 -0.03 5.71
CA ALA A 84 -4.27 0.64 6.66
C ALA A 84 -4.45 2.14 6.34
N ILE A 85 -3.36 2.84 5.98
CA ILE A 85 -3.43 4.23 5.53
C ILE A 85 -4.22 4.34 4.21
N GLU A 86 -4.04 3.41 3.29
CA GLU A 86 -4.78 3.37 2.02
C GLU A 86 -6.30 3.22 2.26
N ARG A 87 -6.69 2.36 3.21
CA ARG A 87 -8.09 2.16 3.61
C ARG A 87 -8.71 3.40 4.25
N VAL A 88 -7.98 4.07 5.15
CA VAL A 88 -8.45 5.30 5.82
C VAL A 88 -8.43 6.51 4.88
N GLY A 89 -7.47 6.53 3.95
CA GLY A 89 -7.18 7.64 3.07
C GLY A 89 -6.11 8.57 3.65
N TRP A 90 -5.21 9.03 2.78
CA TRP A 90 -4.10 9.91 3.16
C TRP A 90 -4.55 11.23 3.80
N ASP A 91 -5.60 11.84 3.28
CA ASP A 91 -6.05 13.16 3.75
C ASP A 91 -6.54 13.07 5.21
N GLN A 92 -7.29 12.02 5.56
CA GLN A 92 -7.72 11.74 6.93
C GLN A 92 -6.54 11.36 7.83
N PHE A 93 -5.66 10.48 7.36
CA PHE A 93 -4.50 10.04 8.13
C PHE A 93 -3.55 11.19 8.47
N ILE A 94 -3.28 12.10 7.52
CA ILE A 94 -2.44 13.29 7.74
C ILE A 94 -3.02 14.17 8.86
N ALA A 95 -4.32 14.43 8.81
CA ALA A 95 -5.01 15.24 9.82
C ALA A 95 -4.93 14.57 11.21
N ASP A 96 -5.27 13.29 11.30
CA ASP A 96 -5.34 12.58 12.58
C ASP A 96 -3.97 12.30 13.20
N ALA A 97 -2.95 12.07 12.37
CA ALA A 97 -1.59 11.82 12.81
C ALA A 97 -0.81 13.11 13.13
N GLY A 98 -1.39 14.28 12.84
CA GLY A 98 -0.73 15.57 13.06
C GLY A 98 0.47 15.81 12.15
N LEU A 99 0.45 15.26 10.93
CA LEU A 99 1.50 15.49 9.94
C LEU A 99 1.47 16.95 9.48
N THR A 100 2.61 17.63 9.58
CA THR A 100 2.71 19.04 9.18
C THR A 100 3.32 19.15 7.80
N GLN A 101 2.63 19.80 6.86
CA GLN A 101 3.17 19.98 5.52
C GLN A 101 4.41 20.90 5.56
N ILE A 102 5.46 20.47 4.86
CA ILE A 102 6.70 21.23 4.67
C ILE A 102 6.68 21.84 3.27
N GLY A 103 6.68 23.18 3.21
CA GLY A 103 6.64 23.93 1.96
C GLY A 103 5.31 23.76 1.21
N GLU A 104 5.31 24.20 -0.05
CA GLU A 104 4.16 24.04 -0.95
C GLU A 104 4.22 22.69 -1.67
N SER A 105 3.05 22.19 -2.10
CA SER A 105 3.01 21.06 -3.03
C SER A 105 3.54 21.51 -4.39
N VAL A 106 4.39 20.69 -5.01
CA VAL A 106 5.03 20.99 -6.30
C VAL A 106 4.60 20.00 -7.38
N PRO A 107 4.62 20.36 -8.67
CA PRO A 107 4.42 19.38 -9.75
C PRO A 107 5.44 18.24 -9.67
N ASP A 108 5.00 17.02 -10.00
CA ASP A 108 5.87 15.83 -10.09
C ASP A 108 6.48 15.73 -11.51
N PRO A 109 7.80 15.97 -11.70
CA PRO A 109 8.44 15.85 -13.01
C PRO A 109 8.41 14.41 -13.56
N GLY A 110 8.41 13.41 -12.68
CA GLY A 110 8.31 12.00 -13.05
C GLY A 110 6.88 11.54 -13.31
N ASN A 111 5.88 12.36 -12.97
CA ASN A 111 4.46 12.03 -13.15
C ASN A 111 3.62 13.26 -13.55
N PRO A 112 3.72 13.73 -14.80
CA PRO A 112 3.06 14.95 -15.25
C PRO A 112 1.56 14.99 -14.99
N GLY A 113 1.07 16.10 -14.43
CA GLY A 113 -0.33 16.27 -14.01
C GLY A 113 -0.61 15.90 -12.55
N HIS A 114 0.39 15.39 -11.84
CA HIS A 114 0.32 15.09 -10.41
C HIS A 114 1.28 15.97 -9.60
N THR A 115 1.13 15.94 -8.28
CA THR A 115 1.93 16.75 -7.36
C THR A 115 2.64 15.88 -6.31
N LEU A 116 3.75 16.41 -5.81
CA LEU A 116 4.48 15.94 -4.66
C LEU A 116 4.20 16.88 -3.49
N ALA A 117 4.00 16.31 -2.30
CA ALA A 117 3.90 17.06 -1.05
C ALA A 117 4.72 16.36 0.03
N LEU A 118 5.41 17.14 0.87
CA LEU A 118 6.24 16.61 1.92
C LEU A 118 5.64 16.94 3.28
N TYR A 119 5.63 15.97 4.18
CA TYR A 119 5.06 16.11 5.52
C TYR A 119 6.08 15.69 6.58
N ASP A 120 6.18 16.48 7.64
CA ASP A 120 6.91 16.11 8.84
C ASP A 120 6.07 15.16 9.68
N ALA A 121 6.64 13.99 10.01
CA ALA A 121 6.02 13.03 10.89
C ALA A 121 6.49 13.29 12.33
N PRO A 122 5.59 13.31 13.33
CA PRO A 122 5.99 13.42 14.72
C PRO A 122 7.04 12.35 15.13
N GLU A 123 8.03 12.74 15.94
CA GLU A 123 9.10 11.84 16.40
C GLU A 123 8.59 10.57 17.10
N ALA A 124 7.40 10.62 17.70
CA ALA A 124 6.78 9.46 18.36
C ALA A 124 6.37 8.34 17.38
N LEU A 125 6.42 8.58 16.07
CA LEU A 125 5.89 7.65 15.07
C LEU A 125 6.95 6.71 14.47
N TYR A 126 8.23 7.08 14.58
CA TYR A 126 9.34 6.36 13.97
C TYR A 126 10.56 6.40 14.88
N ASP A 127 11.37 5.32 14.86
CA ASP A 127 12.61 5.24 15.65
C ASP A 127 13.67 6.26 15.21
N GLU A 128 13.53 6.80 13.99
CA GLU A 128 14.38 7.83 13.43
C GLU A 128 13.54 9.00 12.86
N PRO A 129 14.06 10.24 12.85
CA PRO A 129 13.37 11.36 12.23
C PRO A 129 13.16 11.13 10.74
N VAL A 130 11.89 10.98 10.33
CA VAL A 130 11.49 10.82 8.93
C VAL A 130 10.49 11.87 8.50
N ARG A 131 10.45 12.11 7.19
CA ARG A 131 9.37 12.81 6.50
C ARG A 131 8.62 11.86 5.60
N VAL A 132 7.35 12.18 5.33
CA VAL A 132 6.51 11.43 4.41
C VAL A 132 6.36 12.23 3.12
N LEU A 133 6.89 11.70 2.03
CA LEU A 133 6.63 12.18 0.69
C LEU A 133 5.32 11.57 0.19
N LEU A 134 4.29 12.39 0.07
CA LEU A 134 3.03 12.04 -0.56
C LEU A 134 3.13 12.27 -2.07
N CYS A 135 2.92 11.21 -2.85
CA CYS A 135 2.95 11.23 -4.31
C CYS A 135 1.80 10.39 -4.90
N THR A 136 1.58 10.50 -6.20
CA THR A 136 0.60 9.67 -6.92
C THR A 136 1.32 8.58 -7.71
N ASN A 137 0.75 7.37 -7.77
CA ASN A 137 1.31 6.30 -8.59
C ASN A 137 1.54 6.75 -10.03
N GLY A 138 2.71 6.44 -10.59
CA GLY A 138 3.02 6.66 -12.00
C GLY A 138 2.25 5.73 -12.94
N SER A 139 1.92 4.53 -12.45
CA SER A 139 1.13 3.55 -13.18
C SER A 139 -0.37 3.80 -12.96
N VAL A 140 -1.12 3.80 -14.05
CA VAL A 140 -2.59 3.80 -14.01
C VAL A 140 -3.04 2.40 -13.64
N GLU A 141 -3.91 2.29 -12.65
CA GLU A 141 -4.55 1.02 -12.31
C GLU A 141 -5.45 0.57 -13.48
N ARG A 142 -5.80 -0.72 -13.58
CA ARG A 142 -6.65 -1.21 -14.69
C ARG A 142 -8.00 -0.52 -14.82
N ASP A 143 -8.46 0.17 -13.79
CA ASP A 143 -9.72 0.91 -13.74
C ASP A 143 -9.62 2.39 -14.12
N GLY A 144 -8.42 2.85 -14.49
CA GLY A 144 -8.17 4.23 -14.85
C GLY A 144 -7.86 5.13 -13.64
N THR A 145 -7.97 4.62 -12.42
CA THR A 145 -7.64 5.39 -11.22
C THR A 145 -6.13 5.39 -10.96
N ARG A 146 -5.69 6.32 -10.12
CA ARG A 146 -4.34 6.36 -9.57
C ARG A 146 -4.44 6.57 -8.07
N ARG A 147 -3.64 5.81 -7.33
CA ARG A 147 -3.62 5.87 -5.87
C ARG A 147 -2.54 6.83 -5.36
N LYS A 148 -2.80 7.45 -4.21
CA LYS A 148 -1.81 8.21 -3.46
C LYS A 148 -0.96 7.26 -2.61
N PHE A 149 0.34 7.51 -2.56
CA PHE A 149 1.32 6.76 -1.79
C PHE A 149 2.14 7.72 -0.92
N GLY A 150 2.53 7.24 0.26
CA GLY A 150 3.46 7.94 1.13
C GLY A 150 4.73 7.13 1.24
N LEU A 151 5.86 7.77 0.96
CA LEU A 151 7.19 7.18 1.07
C LEU A 151 7.94 7.88 2.21
N THR A 152 8.53 7.11 3.12
CA THR A 152 9.38 7.66 4.18
C THR A 152 10.73 8.06 3.61
N VAL A 153 11.16 9.29 3.90
CA VAL A 153 12.45 9.86 3.49
C VAL A 153 13.16 10.47 4.71
N PRO A 154 14.49 10.66 4.69
CA PRO A 154 15.22 11.29 5.78
C PRO A 154 14.66 12.69 6.11
N ALA A 155 14.48 13.01 7.39
CA ALA A 155 13.95 14.32 7.82
C ALA A 155 14.87 15.51 7.44
N SER A 156 16.13 15.27 7.07
CA SER A 156 17.02 16.32 6.57
C SER A 156 16.65 16.82 5.18
N ILE A 157 15.78 16.12 4.43
CA ILE A 157 15.34 16.52 3.10
C ILE A 157 14.10 17.41 3.23
N ASP A 158 14.17 18.65 2.76
CA ASP A 158 13.11 19.69 2.85
C ASP A 158 12.46 20.07 1.52
N ASP A 159 12.97 19.54 0.40
CA ASP A 159 12.42 19.73 -0.95
C ASP A 159 11.68 18.44 -1.40
N PRO A 160 10.36 18.51 -1.74
CA PRO A 160 9.63 17.35 -2.24
C PRO A 160 10.27 16.71 -3.49
N ILE A 161 10.92 17.51 -4.35
CA ILE A 161 11.60 17.00 -5.55
C ILE A 161 12.85 16.21 -5.16
N HIS A 162 13.63 16.73 -4.21
CA HIS A 162 14.78 16.01 -3.66
C HIS A 162 14.33 14.71 -2.99
N ALA A 163 13.24 14.74 -2.23
CA ALA A 163 12.67 13.55 -1.61
C ALA A 163 12.31 12.49 -2.67
N ALA A 164 11.64 12.88 -3.76
CA ALA A 164 11.30 11.96 -4.84
C ALA A 164 12.55 11.39 -5.52
N ALA A 165 13.52 12.24 -5.88
CA ALA A 165 14.79 11.80 -6.47
C ALA A 165 15.53 10.80 -5.56
N TRP A 166 15.53 11.05 -4.24
CA TRP A 166 16.13 10.17 -3.25
C TRP A 166 15.47 8.77 -3.25
N THR A 167 14.14 8.69 -3.36
CA THR A 167 13.44 7.38 -3.39
C THR A 167 13.81 6.52 -4.60
N PHE A 168 14.24 7.14 -5.70
CA PHE A 168 14.74 6.45 -6.90
C PHE A 168 16.26 6.28 -6.91
N GLY A 169 16.99 6.87 -5.95
CA GLY A 169 18.45 6.89 -5.93
C GLY A 169 19.05 7.74 -7.06
N TRP A 170 18.35 8.78 -7.51
CA TRP A 170 18.74 9.63 -8.63
C TRP A 170 19.34 10.97 -8.17
N PRO A 171 20.24 11.58 -8.95
CA PRO A 171 20.61 12.98 -8.75
C PRO A 171 19.38 13.90 -8.88
N VAL A 172 19.22 14.86 -7.96
CA VAL A 172 18.07 15.78 -7.94
C VAL A 172 17.91 16.55 -9.25
N ALA A 173 19.03 16.97 -9.85
CA ALA A 173 19.02 17.68 -11.13
C ALA A 173 18.44 16.81 -12.27
N GLU A 174 18.78 15.52 -12.31
CA GLU A 174 18.26 14.62 -13.35
C GLU A 174 16.76 14.35 -13.19
N TYR A 175 16.29 14.24 -11.95
CA TYR A 175 14.88 14.08 -11.67
C TYR A 175 14.07 15.34 -12.07
N ARG A 176 14.60 16.54 -11.81
CA ARG A 176 13.98 17.81 -12.25
C ARG A 176 13.83 17.89 -13.77
N ASP A 177 14.78 17.35 -14.51
CA ASP A 177 14.80 17.40 -15.97
C ASP A 177 13.88 16.37 -16.65
N LEU A 178 13.21 15.48 -15.89
CA LEU A 178 12.33 14.45 -16.45
C LEU A 178 11.18 15.01 -17.30
N GLU A 179 10.65 16.18 -16.93
CA GLU A 179 9.60 16.83 -17.71
C GLU A 179 10.12 17.39 -19.05
N VAL A 180 11.41 17.71 -19.12
CA VAL A 180 12.04 18.37 -20.27
C VAL A 180 12.39 17.38 -21.39
N ARG A 181 12.57 16.09 -21.08
CA ARG A 181 13.05 15.05 -22.02
C ARG A 181 11.93 14.29 -22.74
N ARG A 182 10.94 15.00 -23.29
CA ARG A 182 9.93 14.42 -24.20
C ARG A 182 10.31 14.54 -25.67
#